data_AF-A0A7W9GQ27-F1
#
_entry.id   AF-A0A7W9GQ27-F1
#
_cell.length_a   1.000
_cell.length_b   1.000
_cell.length_c   1.000
_cell.angle_alpha   90.00
_cell.angle_beta   90.00
_cell.angle_gamma   90.00
#
_symmetry.space_group_name_H-M   'P 1'
#
loop_
_entity.id
_entity.type
_entity.pdbx_description
1 polymer ?
#
loop_
_entity_poly.entity_id
_entity_poly.type
_entity_poly.pdbx_seq_one_letter_code
_entity_poly.pdbx_strand_id
1 'polypeptide(L)'
;MELPGVDRPEYLLDGFATPLVDAGDRGTWPEGLEAEESDLADRLVRMARLKAADTPADDPAVLDEVDWYRDLATRYGLTSAELFTCLGQLIAEDEQVRRLFDRVTPGLAAYQRDAVAAYARARLT
;
A
#
# COMPACT_ATOMS: atom_id res chain seq x y z
N MET A 1 12.64 0.26 18.69
CA MET A 1 13.79 0.86 17.99
C MET A 1 13.23 1.50 16.74
N GLU A 2 13.10 2.83 16.72
CA GLU A 2 12.71 3.57 15.52
C GLU A 2 13.85 3.39 14.49
N LEU A 3 13.52 2.87 13.31
CA LEU A 3 14.49 2.71 12.23
C LEU A 3 14.61 4.08 11.53
N PRO A 4 15.81 4.68 11.47
CA PRO A 4 15.98 5.99 10.83
C PRO A 4 15.58 5.90 9.35
N GLY A 5 14.66 6.76 8.90
CA GLY A 5 14.20 6.84 7.50
C GLY A 5 12.92 6.06 7.16
N VAL A 6 12.15 5.62 8.17
CA VAL A 6 10.78 5.11 8.01
C VAL A 6 9.82 5.98 8.80
N ASP A 7 8.96 6.71 8.11
CA ASP A 7 7.96 7.60 8.68
C ASP A 7 6.59 6.91 8.71
N ARG A 8 5.88 6.96 9.84
CA ARG A 8 4.46 6.60 9.89
C ARG A 8 3.63 7.86 9.62
N PRO A 9 3.01 8.02 8.45
CA PRO A 9 2.15 9.16 8.21
C PRO A 9 0.87 9.03 9.04
N GLU A 10 0.58 10.06 9.83
CA GLU A 10 -0.80 10.34 10.19
C GLU A 10 -1.50 10.86 8.93
N TYR A 11 -2.77 10.46 8.74
CA TYR A 11 -3.57 10.96 7.62
C TYR A 11 -2.96 10.62 6.24
N LEU A 12 -2.64 9.34 6.03
CA LEU A 12 -1.98 8.80 4.84
C LEU A 12 -2.62 9.30 3.53
N LEU A 13 -3.95 9.36 3.47
CA LEU A 13 -4.74 9.73 2.29
C LEU A 13 -4.94 11.25 2.15
N ASP A 14 -4.50 12.08 3.09
CA ASP A 14 -4.61 13.54 2.94
C ASP A 14 -3.80 14.03 1.72
N GLY A 15 -4.49 14.79 0.87
CA GLY A 15 -3.95 15.29 -0.41
C GLY A 15 -4.01 14.26 -1.55
N PHE A 16 -4.54 13.06 -1.31
CA PHE A 16 -4.77 12.01 -2.31
C PHE A 16 -6.28 11.92 -2.61
N ALA A 17 -6.78 12.87 -3.42
CA ALA A 17 -8.19 12.97 -3.77
C ALA A 17 -8.39 13.01 -5.29
N THR A 18 -8.70 11.84 -5.88
CA THR A 18 -9.46 11.72 -7.15
C THR A 18 -10.95 11.98 -6.83
N PRO A 19 -11.83 12.36 -7.77
CA PRO A 19 -13.10 13.08 -7.52
C PRO A 19 -14.21 12.29 -6.78
N LEU A 20 -13.92 11.11 -6.23
CA LEU A 20 -14.80 10.41 -5.29
C LEU A 20 -14.84 11.09 -3.92
N VAL A 21 -13.85 11.92 -3.59
CA VAL A 21 -13.71 12.57 -2.28
C VAL A 21 -13.27 14.01 -2.48
N ASP A 22 -14.14 14.83 -3.07
CA ASP A 22 -13.91 16.27 -3.16
C ASP A 22 -14.03 16.86 -1.74
N ALA A 23 -12.90 17.03 -1.06
CA ALA A 23 -12.69 17.91 0.09
C ALA A 23 -13.79 17.92 1.18
N GLY A 24 -14.35 16.77 1.56
CA GLY A 24 -15.22 16.67 2.73
C GLY A 24 -14.41 16.83 4.02
N ASP A 25 -14.94 17.59 4.99
CA ASP A 25 -14.49 17.53 6.39
C ASP A 25 -14.33 16.06 6.81
N ARG A 26 -13.24 15.69 7.51
CA ARG A 26 -13.02 14.32 8.02
C ARG A 26 -14.24 13.82 8.81
N GLY A 27 -14.98 14.74 9.46
CA GLY A 27 -16.26 14.46 10.11
C GLY A 27 -17.39 13.95 9.20
N THR A 28 -17.19 13.91 7.88
CA THR A 28 -18.15 13.41 6.87
C THR A 28 -17.74 12.10 6.22
N TRP A 29 -16.60 11.53 6.62
CA TRP A 29 -16.14 10.26 6.07
C TRP A 29 -17.06 9.11 6.49
N PRO A 30 -17.32 8.15 5.57
CA PRO A 30 -17.96 6.89 5.94
C PRO A 30 -17.29 6.23 7.15
N GLU A 31 -18.12 5.72 8.06
CA GLU A 31 -17.66 4.95 9.21
C GLU A 31 -16.74 3.80 8.75
N GLY A 32 -15.55 3.72 9.34
CA GLY A 32 -14.55 2.67 9.04
C GLY A 32 -13.41 3.09 8.11
N LEU A 33 -13.56 4.15 7.32
CA LEU A 33 -12.47 4.59 6.42
C LEU A 33 -11.23 5.09 7.18
N GLU A 34 -11.40 5.79 8.30
CA GLU A 34 -10.27 6.23 9.13
C GLU A 34 -9.50 5.04 9.72
N ALA A 35 -10.22 3.98 10.10
CA ALA A 35 -9.60 2.76 10.62
C ALA A 35 -8.85 2.02 9.50
N GLU A 36 -9.46 1.88 8.31
CA GLU A 36 -8.80 1.28 7.14
C GLU A 36 -7.59 2.09 6.68
N GLU A 37 -7.65 3.44 6.72
CA GLU A 37 -6.52 4.34 6.46
C GLU A 37 -5.37 4.10 7.46
N SER A 38 -5.70 4.04 8.77
CA SER A 38 -4.70 3.78 9.81
C SER A 38 -4.07 2.40 9.67
N ASP A 39 -4.87 1.37 9.36
CA ASP A 39 -4.39 0.01 9.13
C ASP A 39 -3.46 -0.04 7.91
N LEU A 40 -3.82 0.66 6.83
CA LEU A 40 -2.96 0.78 5.65
C LEU A 40 -1.64 1.47 5.99
N ALA A 41 -1.67 2.58 6.73
CA ALA A 41 -0.45 3.27 7.18
C ALA A 41 0.46 2.34 7.99
N ASP A 42 -0.12 1.54 8.89
CA ASP A 42 0.62 0.55 9.67
C ASP A 42 1.25 -0.56 8.81
N ARG A 43 0.54 -1.00 7.76
CA ARG A 43 1.05 -1.98 6.80
C ARG A 43 2.18 -1.42 5.96
N LEU A 44 2.07 -0.16 5.50
CA LEU A 44 3.15 0.50 4.75
C LEU A 44 4.41 0.67 5.58
N VAL A 45 4.28 0.98 6.88
CA VAL A 45 5.42 1.01 7.79
C VAL A 45 6.07 -0.37 7.90
N ARG A 46 5.30 -1.46 8.02
CA ARG A 46 5.87 -2.82 8.03
C ARG A 46 6.61 -3.15 6.74
N MET A 47 6.03 -2.84 5.59
CA MET A 47 6.69 -2.98 4.28
C MET A 47 7.98 -2.16 4.18
N ALA A 48 7.97 -0.92 4.66
CA ALA A 48 9.15 -0.06 4.69
C ALA A 48 10.28 -0.62 5.57
N ARG A 49 9.94 -1.28 6.68
CA ARG A 49 10.94 -1.96 7.53
C ARG A 49 11.57 -3.16 6.84
N LEU A 50 10.79 -3.97 6.12
CA LEU A 50 11.30 -5.08 5.32
C LEU A 50 12.22 -4.58 4.20
N LYS A 51 11.80 -3.52 3.49
CA LYS A 51 12.65 -2.83 2.51
C LYS A 51 13.96 -2.31 3.12
N ALA A 52 13.90 -1.66 4.28
CA ALA A 52 15.08 -1.12 4.94
C ALA A 52 16.04 -2.22 5.42
N ALA A 53 15.53 -3.42 5.68
CA ALA A 53 16.31 -4.62 5.98
C ALA A 53 16.82 -5.34 4.72
N ASP A 54 16.63 -4.76 3.53
CA ASP A 54 16.97 -5.34 2.21
C ASP A 54 16.31 -6.71 1.98
N THR A 55 15.12 -6.93 2.56
CA THR A 55 14.37 -8.16 2.38
C THR A 55 13.84 -8.25 0.93
N PRO A 56 14.08 -9.36 0.21
CA PRO A 56 13.58 -9.53 -1.15
C PRO A 56 12.05 -9.41 -1.24
N ALA A 57 11.54 -8.85 -2.34
CA ALA A 57 10.10 -8.64 -2.51
C ALA A 57 9.26 -9.93 -2.63
N ASP A 58 9.92 -11.06 -2.91
CA ASP A 58 9.33 -12.40 -2.97
C ASP A 58 9.53 -13.20 -1.67
N ASP A 59 10.13 -12.60 -0.64
CA ASP A 59 10.31 -13.24 0.67
C ASP A 59 8.95 -13.53 1.33
N PRO A 60 8.77 -14.69 1.99
CA PRO A 60 7.52 -15.02 2.68
C PRO A 60 6.99 -13.94 3.61
N ALA A 61 7.86 -13.23 4.36
CA ALA A 61 7.44 -12.16 5.26
C ALA A 61 6.84 -10.96 4.51
N VAL A 62 7.34 -10.67 3.30
CA VAL A 62 6.80 -9.64 2.43
C VAL A 62 5.47 -10.10 1.83
N LEU A 63 5.40 -11.34 1.36
CA LEU A 63 4.18 -11.90 0.78
C LEU A 63 3.02 -11.94 1.80
N ASP A 64 3.30 -12.13 3.08
CA ASP A 64 2.29 -12.09 4.14
C ASP A 64 1.72 -10.67 4.38
N GLU A 65 2.54 -9.62 4.23
CA GLU A 65 2.04 -8.25 4.26
C GLU A 65 1.21 -7.92 3.00
N VAL A 66 1.58 -8.47 1.84
CA VAL A 66 0.80 -8.33 0.59
C VAL A 66 -0.52 -9.10 0.64
N ASP A 67 -0.60 -10.21 1.38
CA ASP A 67 -1.82 -11.00 1.55
C ASP A 67 -2.97 -10.17 2.13
N TRP A 68 -2.68 -9.37 3.15
CA TRP A 68 -3.64 -8.42 3.71
C TRP A 68 -4.09 -7.37 2.66
N TYR A 69 -3.15 -6.88 1.85
CA TYR A 69 -3.46 -5.90 0.80
C TYR A 69 -4.32 -6.50 -0.31
N ARG A 70 -4.10 -7.79 -0.64
CA ARG A 70 -4.94 -8.56 -1.56
C ARG A 70 -6.36 -8.73 -1.02
N ASP A 71 -6.51 -9.02 0.26
CA ASP A 71 -7.82 -9.13 0.89
C ASP A 71 -8.59 -7.80 0.86
N LEU A 72 -7.90 -6.69 1.11
CA LEU A 72 -8.46 -5.35 0.95
C LEU A 72 -8.86 -5.10 -0.52
N ALA A 73 -7.97 -5.36 -1.47
CA ALA A 73 -8.22 -5.19 -2.91
C ALA A 73 -9.42 -6.01 -3.41
N THR A 74 -9.61 -7.22 -2.86
CA THR A 74 -10.76 -8.09 -3.15
C THR A 74 -12.09 -7.44 -2.75
N ARG A 75 -12.14 -6.69 -1.64
CA ARG A 75 -13.35 -5.94 -1.23
C ARG A 75 -13.75 -4.87 -2.26
N TYR A 76 -12.80 -4.36 -3.03
CA TYR A 76 -13.02 -3.41 -4.12
C TYR A 76 -13.13 -4.07 -5.50
N GLY A 77 -13.28 -5.40 -5.56
CA GLY A 77 -13.52 -6.15 -6.80
C GLY A 77 -12.27 -6.53 -7.59
N LEU A 78 -11.06 -6.34 -7.04
CA LEU A 78 -9.81 -6.72 -7.67
C LEU A 78 -9.47 -8.19 -7.35
N THR A 79 -10.20 -9.11 -7.99
CA THR A 79 -10.20 -10.54 -7.64
C THR A 79 -9.21 -11.39 -8.45
N SER A 80 -8.73 -10.91 -9.60
CA SER A 80 -7.83 -11.68 -10.47
C SER A 80 -6.36 -11.29 -10.27
N ALA A 81 -5.46 -12.24 -10.56
CA ALA A 81 -4.01 -12.00 -10.54
C ALA A 81 -3.60 -10.84 -11.47
N GLU A 82 -4.25 -10.72 -12.63
CA GLU A 82 -4.01 -9.65 -13.60
C GLU A 82 -4.42 -8.28 -13.04
N LEU A 83 -5.64 -8.17 -12.52
CA LEU A 83 -6.13 -6.91 -11.92
C LEU A 83 -5.28 -6.49 -10.72
N PHE A 84 -4.88 -7.46 -9.88
CA PHE A 84 -4.03 -7.19 -8.74
C PHE A 84 -2.62 -6.76 -9.17
N THR A 85 -2.07 -7.35 -10.24
CA THR A 85 -0.78 -6.92 -10.81
C THR A 85 -0.86 -5.51 -11.40
N CYS A 86 -1.95 -5.19 -12.12
CA CYS A 86 -2.20 -3.84 -12.63
C CYS A 86 -2.29 -2.80 -11.49
N LEU A 87 -2.90 -3.15 -10.36
CA LEU A 87 -2.90 -2.28 -9.18
C LEU A 87 -1.48 -2.00 -8.69
N GLY A 88 -0.62 -3.02 -8.62
CA GLY A 88 0.80 -2.84 -8.28
C GLY A 88 1.53 -1.88 -9.24
N GLN A 89 1.26 -1.97 -10.54
CA GLN A 89 1.83 -1.06 -11.54
C GLN A 89 1.35 0.38 -11.33
N LEU A 90 0.04 0.57 -11.11
CA LEU A 90 -0.55 1.88 -10.83
C LEU A 90 0.12 2.57 -9.64
N ILE A 91 0.47 1.82 -8.58
CA ILE A 91 1.15 2.37 -7.40
C ILE A 91 2.49 3.02 -7.74
N ALA A 92 3.24 2.46 -8.69
CA ALA A 92 4.55 2.99 -9.08
C ALA A 92 4.48 4.03 -10.21
N GLU A 93 3.47 3.93 -11.08
CA GLU A 93 3.34 4.75 -12.29
C GLU A 93 2.55 6.04 -12.04
N ASP A 94 1.48 5.99 -11.24
CA ASP A 94 0.74 7.19 -10.87
C ASP A 94 1.57 8.03 -9.89
N GLU A 95 1.86 9.27 -10.30
CA GLU A 95 2.75 10.15 -9.54
C GLU A 95 2.20 10.51 -8.15
N GLN A 96 0.87 10.60 -8.01
CA GLN A 96 0.25 10.88 -6.73
C GLN A 96 0.30 9.64 -5.83
N VAL A 97 0.01 8.45 -6.37
CA VAL A 97 0.04 7.20 -5.58
C VAL A 97 1.47 6.91 -5.14
N ARG A 98 2.42 7.04 -6.06
CA ARG A 98 3.84 6.85 -5.76
C ARG A 98 4.29 7.74 -4.61
N ARG A 99 3.93 9.03 -4.65
CA ARG A 99 4.28 9.99 -3.58
C ARG A 99 3.69 9.62 -2.23
N LEU A 100 2.50 9.02 -2.20
CA LEU A 100 1.87 8.56 -0.96
C LEU A 100 2.67 7.44 -0.30
N PHE A 101 3.10 6.44 -1.08
CA PHE A 101 3.94 5.35 -0.57
C PHE A 101 5.34 5.84 -0.21
N ASP A 102 5.95 6.65 -1.08
CA ASP A 102 7.32 7.14 -0.88
C ASP A 102 7.44 8.16 0.27
N ARG A 103 6.32 8.68 0.78
CA ARG A 103 6.27 9.49 2.02
C ARG A 103 6.70 8.68 3.25
N VAL A 104 6.46 7.37 3.26
CA VAL A 104 6.86 6.47 4.35
C VAL A 104 8.37 6.20 4.27
N THR A 105 8.86 5.86 3.08
CA THR A 105 10.30 5.76 2.81
C THR A 105 10.54 5.81 1.29
N PRO A 106 11.60 6.47 0.79
CA PRO A 106 11.87 6.54 -0.64
C PRO A 106 11.97 5.17 -1.31
N GLY A 107 11.27 5.01 -2.44
CA GLY A 107 11.23 3.79 -3.24
C GLY A 107 10.31 2.70 -2.70
N LEU A 108 9.48 2.99 -1.70
CA LEU A 108 8.49 2.05 -1.19
C LEU A 108 7.46 1.71 -2.25
N ALA A 109 7.07 2.66 -3.11
CA ALA A 109 6.10 2.40 -4.17
C ALA A 109 6.59 1.31 -5.15
N ALA A 110 7.85 1.41 -5.58
CA ALA A 110 8.47 0.42 -6.46
C ALA A 110 8.59 -0.95 -5.78
N TYR A 111 8.95 -0.96 -4.50
CA TYR A 111 9.03 -2.18 -3.70
C TYR A 111 7.65 -2.86 -3.55
N GLN A 112 6.59 -2.08 -3.29
CA GLN A 112 5.23 -2.58 -3.23
C GLN A 112 4.79 -3.19 -4.57
N ARG A 113 5.08 -2.54 -5.70
CA ARG A 113 4.80 -3.08 -7.05
C ARG A 113 5.45 -4.45 -7.24
N ASP A 114 6.73 -4.56 -6.89
CA ASP A 114 7.50 -5.80 -7.06
C ASP A 114 6.96 -6.92 -6.16
N ALA A 115 6.58 -6.59 -4.93
CA ALA A 115 5.97 -7.51 -3.98
C ALA A 115 4.60 -8.01 -4.45
N VAL A 116 3.75 -7.12 -4.99
CA VAL A 116 2.46 -7.48 -5.59
C VAL A 116 2.64 -8.42 -6.79
N ALA A 117 3.61 -8.13 -7.66
CA ALA A 117 3.91 -9.00 -8.80
C ALA A 117 4.46 -10.37 -8.37
N ALA A 118 5.28 -10.42 -7.32
CA ALA A 118 5.76 -11.68 -6.74
C ALA A 118 4.61 -12.49 -6.13
N TYR A 119 3.76 -11.84 -5.33
CA TYR A 119 2.58 -12.45 -4.72
C TYR A 119 1.64 -13.05 -5.77
N ALA A 120 1.33 -12.30 -6.83
CA ALA A 120 0.44 -12.77 -7.88
C ALA A 120 0.96 -14.06 -8.55
N ARG A 121 2.28 -14.13 -8.80
CA ARG A 121 2.94 -15.33 -9.36
C ARG A 121 2.98 -16.51 -8.38
N ALA A 122 3.09 -16.24 -7.08
CA ALA A 122 3.28 -17.27 -6.07
C ALA A 122 1.96 -17.83 -5.51
N ARG A 123 0.90 -17.01 -5.43
CA ARG A 123 -0.33 -17.32 -4.65
C ARG A 123 -1.65 -17.14 -5.41
N LEU A 124 -1.65 -16.55 -6.62
CA LEU A 124 -2.88 -16.28 -7.40
C LEU A 124 -2.95 -17.01 -8.75
N THR A 125 -2.07 -17.98 -8.99
CA THR A 125 -2.05 -18.83 -10.20
C THR A 125 -3.11 -19.92 -10.18
#